data_AF-A0A1S6WVL5-F1
#
_entry.id   AF-A0A1S6WVL5-F1
#
_cell.length_a   1.000
_cell.length_b   1.000
_cell.length_c   1.000
_cell.angle_alpha   90.00
_cell.angle_beta   90.00
_cell.angle_gamma   90.00
#
_symmetry.space_group_name_H-M   'P 1'
#
loop_
_entity.id
_entity.type
_entity.pdbx_description
1 polymer ?
#
loop_
_entity_poly.entity_id
_entity_poly.type
_entity_poly.pdbx_seq_one_letter_code
_entity_poly.pdbx_strand_id
1 'polypeptide(L)' 'MKKFLLLCTVVLTTGLTVAGCEKTYSVEEFKKNEELLAEWALRCMSGESSKNCDNAWEADKQLNKEGR' A
#
# COMPACT_ATOMS: atom_id res chain seq x y z
N MET A 1 9.22 -21.70 9.03
CA MET A 1 10.37 -20.94 8.51
C MET A 1 9.98 -19.46 8.43
N LYS A 2 10.77 -18.66 9.14
CA LYS A 2 10.84 -17.19 9.23
C LYS A 2 10.19 -16.44 8.05
N LYS A 3 9.09 -15.72 8.30
CA LYS A 3 8.72 -14.54 7.51
C LYS A 3 8.43 -13.41 8.47
N PHE A 4 9.52 -12.69 8.72
CA PHE A 4 9.61 -11.38 9.33
C PHE A 4 8.54 -10.48 8.70
N LEU A 5 7.42 -10.26 9.40
CA LEU A 5 6.41 -9.32 8.90
C LEU A 5 5.73 -8.70 10.10
N LEU A 6 6.37 -7.65 10.60
CA LEU A 6 5.86 -6.54 11.41
C LEU A 6 7.06 -5.95 12.16
N LEU A 7 8.00 -5.36 11.42
CA LEU A 7 8.92 -4.35 11.97
C LEU A 7 8.18 -3.02 12.22
N CYS A 8 6.90 -3.06 12.60
CA CYS A 8 6.23 -1.92 13.20
C CYS A 8 6.42 -2.09 14.71
N THR A 9 7.60 -1.77 15.22
CA THR A 9 7.76 -1.54 16.65
C THR A 9 6.85 -0.36 17.01
N VAL A 10 5.67 -0.66 17.53
CA VAL A 10 4.82 0.30 18.21
C VAL A 10 5.58 0.75 19.45
N VAL A 11 6.40 1.78 19.31
CA VAL A 11 6.97 2.50 20.45
C VAL A 11 5.94 3.51 20.88
N LEU A 12 5.02 3.05 21.74
CA LEU A 12 4.30 3.91 22.65
C LEU A 12 5.33 4.52 23.59
N THR A 13 5.80 5.74 23.32
CA THR A 13 6.20 6.74 24.33
C THR A 13 6.79 7.97 23.64
N THR A 14 6.08 9.09 23.79
CA THR A 14 6.59 10.47 23.77
C THR A 14 7.65 10.82 22.72
N GLY A 15 7.19 11.38 21.60
CA GLY A 15 7.99 12.25 20.74
C GLY A 15 8.95 11.50 19.82
N LEU A 16 8.41 10.83 18.79
CA LEU A 16 9.21 10.31 17.69
C LEU A 16 8.61 10.84 16.38
N THR A 17 9.41 11.57 15.61
CA THR A 17 9.10 11.93 14.23
C THR A 17 8.77 10.64 13.48
N VAL A 18 7.49 10.46 13.14
CA VAL A 18 7.00 9.37 12.33
C VAL A 18 7.59 9.54 10.93
N ALA A 19 8.80 9.02 10.71
CA ALA A 19 9.14 8.46 9.41
C ALA A 19 8.31 7.17 9.33
N GLY A 20 7.02 7.35 8.98
CA GLY A 20 6.00 6.34 9.19
C GLY A 20 6.35 5.05 8.46
N CYS A 21 6.30 3.93 9.18
CA CYS A 21 6.21 2.63 8.54
C CYS A 21 4.98 2.66 7.64
N GLU A 22 5.21 2.82 6.36
CA GLU A 22 4.15 2.88 5.37
C GLU A 22 3.44 1.54 5.35
N LYS A 23 2.13 1.56 5.59
CA LYS A 23 1.31 0.36 5.54
C LYS A 23 1.41 -0.25 4.14
N THR A 24 1.75 -1.53 4.06
CA THR A 24 1.59 -2.29 2.81
C THR A 24 0.13 -2.75 2.68
N TYR A 25 -0.58 -2.22 1.69
CA TYR A 25 -1.95 -2.59 1.35
C TYR A 25 -1.96 -3.80 0.42
N SER A 26 -2.89 -4.72 0.63
CA SER A 26 -3.12 -5.86 -0.25
C SER A 26 -3.89 -5.46 -1.52
N VAL A 27 -3.82 -6.31 -2.56
CA VAL A 27 -4.59 -6.15 -3.80
C VAL A 27 -6.10 -6.06 -3.51
N GLU A 28 -6.61 -6.89 -2.60
CA GLU A 28 -8.04 -6.89 -2.23
C GLU A 28 -8.47 -5.61 -1.49
N GLU A 29 -7.58 -4.99 -0.71
CA GLU A 29 -7.85 -3.69 -0.09
C GLU A 29 -7.96 -2.59 -1.14
N PHE A 30 -7.10 -2.60 -2.16
CA PHE A 30 -7.19 -1.68 -3.29
C PHE A 30 -8.47 -1.88 -4.11
N LYS A 31 -8.85 -3.13 -4.43
CA LYS A 31 -10.09 -3.43 -5.17
C LYS A 31 -11.35 -2.89 -4.47
N LYS A 32 -11.34 -2.86 -3.14
CA LYS A 32 -12.49 -2.41 -2.33
C LYS A 32 -12.51 -0.90 -2.08
N ASN A 33 -11.42 -0.19 -2.36
CA ASN A 33 -11.28 1.24 -2.06
C ASN A 33 -10.68 1.99 -3.26
N GLU A 34 -11.56 2.62 -4.04
CA GLU A 34 -11.20 3.36 -5.25
C GLU A 34 -10.38 4.62 -4.97
N GLU A 35 -10.66 5.32 -3.87
CA GLU A 35 -9.90 6.51 -3.45
C GLU A 35 -8.47 6.13 -3.10
N LEU A 36 -8.30 5.04 -2.34
CA LEU A 36 -6.98 4.50 -2.01
C LEU A 36 -6.21 4.10 -3.27
N LEU A 37 -6.87 3.44 -4.22
CA LEU A 37 -6.23 3.07 -5.50
C LEU A 37 -5.80 4.30 -6.30
N ALA A 38 -6.63 5.34 -6.35
CA ALA A 38 -6.33 6.59 -7.07
C ALA A 38 -5.18 7.37 -6.42
N GLU A 39 -5.16 7.49 -5.09
CA GLU A 39 -4.05 8.12 -4.35
C GLU A 39 -2.74 7.41 -4.65
N TRP A 40 -2.73 6.08 -4.56
CA TRP A 40 -1.55 5.28 -4.83
C TRP A 40 -1.11 5.35 -6.28
N ALA A 41 -2.04 5.38 -7.24
CA ALA A 41 -1.71 5.61 -8.65
C ALA A 41 -0.96 6.94 -8.85
N LEU A 42 -1.42 8.03 -8.22
CA LEU A 42 -0.74 9.33 -8.28
C LEU A 42 0.67 9.28 -7.67
N ARG A 43 0.81 8.64 -6.51
CA ARG A 43 2.11 8.47 -5.84
C ARG A 43 3.08 7.68 -6.70
N CYS A 44 2.64 6.57 -7.28
CA CYS A 44 3.48 5.76 -8.17
C CYS A 44 3.88 6.53 -9.45
N MET A 45 2.97 7.33 -10.02
CA MET A 45 3.29 8.22 -11.14
C MET A 45 4.27 9.33 -10.79
N SER A 46 4.32 9.75 -9.51
CA SER A 46 5.31 10.74 -9.03
C SER A 46 6.73 10.18 -8.89
N GLY A 47 6.94 8.90 -9.22
CA GLY A 47 8.23 8.22 -9.16
C GLY A 47 8.42 7.38 -7.90
N GLU A 48 7.37 7.20 -7.10
CA GLU A 48 7.40 6.29 -5.96
C GLU A 48 7.47 4.84 -6.45
N SER A 49 8.42 4.08 -5.92
CA SER A 49 8.58 2.65 -6.20
C SER A 49 8.45 1.89 -4.88
N SER A 50 7.26 1.35 -4.60
CA SER A 50 6.98 0.60 -3.38
C SER A 50 6.14 -0.64 -3.66
N LYS A 51 6.03 -1.53 -2.66
CA LYS A 51 5.18 -2.73 -2.79
C LYS A 51 3.70 -2.39 -3.01
N ASN A 52 3.29 -1.21 -2.55
CA ASN A 52 1.95 -0.70 -2.78
C ASN A 52 1.71 -0.32 -4.24
N CYS A 53 2.73 0.17 -4.96
CA CYS A 53 2.62 0.39 -6.41
C CYS A 53 2.38 -0.91 -7.17
N ASP A 54 3.10 -1.98 -6.84
CA ASP A 54 2.85 -3.30 -7.45
C ASP A 54 1.41 -3.77 -7.19
N ASN A 55 0.95 -3.64 -5.95
CA ASN A 55 -0.35 -4.13 -5.52
C ASN A 55 -1.50 -3.27 -6.10
N ALA A 56 -1.31 -1.96 -6.20
CA ALA A 56 -2.25 -1.04 -6.84
C ALA A 56 -2.39 -1.34 -8.34
N TRP A 57 -1.28 -1.53 -9.04
CA TRP A 57 -1.28 -1.89 -10.47
C TRP A 57 -1.97 -3.24 -10.73
N GLU A 58 -1.68 -4.25 -9.91
CA GLU A 58 -2.33 -5.55 -10.04
C GLU A 58 -3.83 -5.47 -9.71
N ALA A 59 -4.23 -4.65 -8.74
CA ALA A 59 -5.64 -4.40 -8.44
C ALA A 59 -6.36 -3.77 -9.63
N ASP A 60 -5.82 -2.69 -10.20
CA ASP A 60 -6.37 -2.01 -11.38
C ASP A 60 -6.53 -2.97 -12.56
N LYS A 61 -5.50 -3.77 -12.84
CA LYS A 61 -5.54 -4.80 -13.90
C LYS A 61 -6.61 -5.86 -13.67
N GLN A 62 -6.87 -6.26 -12.42
CA GLN A 62 -7.92 -7.22 -12.10
C GLN A 62 -9.32 -6.60 -12.25
N LEU A 63 -9.51 -5.36 -11.78
CA LEU A 63 -10.76 -4.64 -11.94
C LEU A 63 -11.15 -4.50 -13.42
N ASN A 64 -10.21 -4.07 -14.27
CA ASN A 64 -10.40 -3.97 -15.72
C ASN A 64 -10.80 -5.32 -16.36
N LYS A 65 -10.29 -6.45 -15.86
CA LYS A 65 -10.67 -7.79 -16.34
C LYS A 65 -12.03 -8.25 -15.82
N GLU A 66 -12.41 -7.83 -14.61
CA GLU A 66 -13.69 -8.15 -13.96
C GLU A 66 -14.86 -7.34 -14.54
N GLY A 67 -14.58 -6.43 -15.48
CA GLY A 67 -15.60 -5.59 -16.13
C GLY A 67 -16.01 -4.40 -15.27
N ARG A 68 -15.09 -3.97 -14.40
CA ARG A 68 -15.18 -2.72 -13.66
C ARG A 68 -14.40 -1.63 -14.37
#